data_AF-A0A8T6UYH9-F1
#
_entry.id   AF-A0A8T6UYH9-F1
#
_cell.length_a   1.000
_cell.length_b   1.000
_cell.length_c   1.000
_cell.angle_alpha   90.00
_cell.angle_beta   90.00
_cell.angle_gamma   90.00
#
_symmetry.space_group_name_H-M   'P 1'
#
loop_
_entity.id
_entity.type
_entity.pdbx_description
1 polymer ?
#
loop_
_entity_poly.entity_id
_entity_poly.type
_entity_poly.pdbx_seq_one_letter_code
_entity_poly.pdbx_strand_id
1 'polypeptide(L)'
;MPEWGYSVLELDPEKTAKASGRELRVSPKSTREVCNTIKGMKLDQARNFLRQVILKKKPVPFRRHKKKVGHRRGLQKADAGRYPA
;
A
#
# COMPACT_ATOMS: atom_id res chain seq x y z
N MET A 1 -8.97 23.51 15.68
CA MET A 1 -8.49 22.56 14.64
C MET A 1 -8.51 21.16 15.23
N PRO A 2 -8.88 20.11 14.48
CA PRO A 2 -8.78 18.75 15.00
C PRO A 2 -7.32 18.34 15.20
N GLU A 3 -7.01 17.79 16.37
CA GLU A 3 -5.74 17.11 16.63
C GLU A 3 -5.82 15.68 16.12
N TRP A 4 -4.77 15.21 15.43
CA TRP A 4 -4.73 13.86 14.88
C TRP A 4 -3.52 13.13 15.45
N GLY A 5 -3.79 12.04 16.17
CA GLY A 5 -2.78 11.12 16.64
C GLY A 5 -2.41 10.06 15.60
N TYR A 6 -1.27 9.40 15.82
CA TYR A 6 -0.94 8.13 15.16
C TYR A 6 -1.44 6.97 16.02
N SER A 7 -1.91 5.90 15.41
CA SER A 7 -2.37 4.70 16.14
C SER A 7 -1.23 3.90 16.77
N VAL A 8 0.03 4.24 16.47
CA VAL A 8 1.22 3.59 17.03
C VAL A 8 1.72 4.45 18.17
N LEU A 9 1.79 3.87 19.38
CA LEU A 9 2.07 4.59 20.63
C LEU A 9 3.57 4.62 20.97
N GLU A 10 4.30 3.52 20.76
CA GLU A 10 5.68 3.36 21.20
C GLU A 10 6.64 3.44 20.00
N LEU A 11 7.15 4.64 19.71
CA LEU A 11 8.14 4.85 18.64
C LEU A 11 9.28 5.73 19.15
N ASP A 12 10.52 5.25 19.01
CA ASP A 12 11.73 6.02 19.28
C ASP A 12 11.84 7.16 18.26
N PRO A 13 11.78 8.44 18.70
CA PRO A 13 11.79 9.59 17.81
C PRO A 13 13.12 9.78 17.08
N GLU A 14 14.25 9.27 17.60
CA GLU A 14 15.56 9.41 16.94
C GLU A 14 15.73 8.45 15.75
N LYS A 15 15.09 7.28 15.83
CA LYS A 15 15.21 6.22 14.82
C LYS A 15 14.03 6.12 13.86
N THR A 16 12.95 6.87 14.12
CA THR A 16 11.67 6.71 13.41
C THR A 16 11.25 7.98 12.68
N ALA A 17 11.07 7.88 11.36
CA ALA A 17 10.38 8.91 10.58
C ALA A 17 8.87 8.63 10.51
N LYS A 18 8.05 9.66 10.75
CA LYS A 18 6.58 9.60 10.61
C LYS A 18 6.12 10.50 9.46
N ALA A 19 5.15 10.02 8.68
CA ALA A 19 4.53 10.79 7.60
C ALA A 19 3.03 10.49 7.54
N SER A 20 2.22 11.51 7.25
CA SER A 20 0.77 11.39 7.11
C SER A 20 0.26 12.35 6.03
N GLY A 21 -0.61 11.85 5.16
CA GLY A 21 -1.33 12.66 4.18
C GLY A 21 -2.81 12.66 4.51
N ARG A 22 -3.43 13.84 4.55
CA ARG A 22 -4.85 14.01 4.89
C ARG A 22 -5.63 14.43 3.65
N GLU A 23 -6.91 14.04 3.60
CA GLU A 23 -7.86 14.45 2.55
C GLU A 23 -7.38 14.16 1.11
N LEU A 24 -6.61 13.09 0.94
CA LEU A 24 -6.11 12.67 -0.37
C LEU A 24 -7.27 12.16 -1.24
N ARG A 25 -7.34 12.65 -2.48
CA ARG A 25 -8.31 12.20 -3.49
C ARG A 25 -7.91 10.86 -4.11
N VAL A 26 -7.89 9.81 -3.31
CA VAL A 26 -7.53 8.44 -3.72
C VAL A 26 -8.57 7.44 -3.21
N SER A 27 -8.68 6.28 -3.86
CA SER A 27 -9.61 5.24 -3.41
C SER A 27 -9.09 4.56 -2.13
N PRO A 28 -9.81 4.64 -0.99
CA PRO A 28 -9.34 4.01 0.25
C PRO A 28 -9.18 2.49 0.14
N LYS A 29 -10.01 1.86 -0.70
CA LYS A 29 -9.98 0.41 -0.96
C LYS A 29 -8.69 -0.02 -1.64
N SER A 30 -8.27 0.73 -2.67
CA SER A 30 -7.01 0.45 -3.38
C SER A 30 -5.81 0.78 -2.49
N THR A 31 -5.83 1.94 -1.83
CA THR A 31 -4.75 2.39 -0.94
C THR A 31 -4.47 1.38 0.17
N ARG A 32 -5.51 0.78 0.77
CA ARG A 32 -5.36 -0.26 1.78
C ARG A 32 -4.55 -1.47 1.28
N GLU A 33 -4.86 -1.97 0.08
CA GLU A 33 -4.17 -3.14 -0.47
C GLU A 33 -2.71 -2.82 -0.84
N VAL A 34 -2.44 -1.60 -1.32
CA VAL A 34 -1.08 -1.09 -1.57
C VAL A 34 -0.29 -1.00 -0.25
N CYS A 35 -0.83 -0.32 0.76
CA CYS A 35 -0.21 -0.17 2.09
C CYS A 35 0.07 -1.52 2.74
N ASN A 36 -0.88 -2.46 2.64
CA ASN A 36 -0.69 -3.81 3.17
C ASN A 36 0.39 -4.60 2.42
N THR A 37 0.63 -4.29 1.14
CA THR A 37 1.67 -4.95 0.35
C THR A 37 3.06 -4.42 0.68
N ILE A 38 3.21 -3.11 0.90
CA ILE A 38 4.51 -2.51 1.23
C ILE A 38 4.87 -2.63 2.72
N LYS A 39 3.92 -3.00 3.59
CA LYS A 39 4.15 -3.18 5.03
C LYS A 39 5.23 -4.22 5.27
N GLY A 40 6.29 -3.84 5.98
CA GLY A 40 7.44 -4.71 6.30
C GLY A 40 8.54 -4.76 5.23
N MET A 41 8.39 -4.05 4.11
CA MET A 41 9.46 -3.91 3.12
C MET A 41 10.48 -2.85 3.54
N LYS A 42 11.74 -3.02 3.10
CA LYS A 42 12.73 -1.93 3.15
C LYS A 42 12.33 -0.79 2.21
N LEU A 43 12.73 0.43 2.52
CA LEU A 43 12.35 1.64 1.77
C LEU A 43 12.68 1.54 0.27
N ASP A 44 13.87 1.04 -0.08
CA ASP A 44 14.29 0.88 -1.48
C ASP A 44 13.46 -0.17 -2.22
N GLN A 45 13.14 -1.28 -1.54
CA GLN A 45 12.29 -2.33 -2.10
C GLN A 45 10.86 -1.83 -2.34
N ALA A 46 10.30 -1.10 -1.37
CA ALA A 46 8.98 -0.49 -1.51
C ALA A 46 8.94 0.51 -2.66
N ARG A 47 9.95 1.38 -2.78
CA ARG A 47 10.06 2.36 -3.86
C ARG A 47 10.14 1.67 -5.23
N ASN A 48 10.96 0.64 -5.36
CA ASN A 48 11.09 -0.12 -6.60
C ASN A 48 9.80 -0.88 -6.95
N PHE A 49 9.13 -1.46 -5.96
CA PHE A 49 7.83 -2.11 -6.14
C PHE A 49 6.79 -1.12 -6.68
N LEU A 50 6.65 0.06 -6.07
CA LEU A 50 5.68 1.07 -6.51
C LEU A 50 5.96 1.55 -7.94
N ARG A 51 7.23 1.73 -8.32
CA ARG A 51 7.61 2.03 -9.70
C ARG A 51 7.20 0.92 -10.67
N GLN A 52 7.39 -0.34 -10.30
CA GLN A 52 6.96 -1.48 -11.14
C GLN A 52 5.43 -1.56 -11.27
N VAL A 53 4.67 -1.16 -10.26
CA VAL A 53 3.21 -1.08 -10.32
C VAL A 53 2.77 0.01 -11.31
N ILE A 54 3.38 1.19 -11.26
CA ILE A 54 3.12 2.30 -12.19
C ILE A 54 3.42 1.86 -13.63
N LEU A 55 4.54 1.16 -13.84
CA LEU A 55 4.94 0.59 -15.13
C LEU A 55 4.12 -0.65 -15.54
N LYS A 56 3.11 -1.03 -14.76
CA LYS A 56 2.26 -2.22 -14.99
C LYS A 56 3.03 -3.54 -15.12
N LYS A 57 4.24 -3.61 -14.56
CA LYS A 57 5.09 -4.81 -14.57
C LYS A 57 4.75 -5.78 -13.44
N LYS A 58 4.37 -5.25 -12.26
CA LYS A 58 4.07 -6.06 -11.07
C LYS A 58 2.73 -5.66 -10.46
N PRO A 59 1.73 -6.56 -10.41
CA PRO A 59 0.40 -6.22 -9.91
C PRO A 59 0.38 -6.13 -8.39
N VAL A 60 -0.52 -5.28 -7.86
CA VAL A 60 -0.82 -5.24 -6.43
C VAL A 60 -1.86 -6.34 -6.13
N PRO A 61 -1.60 -7.24 -5.16
CA PRO A 61 -2.56 -8.25 -4.73
C PRO A 61 -3.75 -7.60 -4.03
N PHE A 62 -4.97 -7.91 -4.46
CA PHE A 62 -6.19 -7.48 -3.78
C PHE A 62 -6.72 -8.64 -2.94
N ARG A 63 -6.68 -8.51 -1.61
CA ARG A 63 -7.11 -9.57 -0.69
C ARG A 63 -8.51 -9.34 -0.14
N ARG A 64 -8.79 -8.14 0.40
CA ARG A 64 -10.11 -7.83 0.97
C ARG A 64 -11.07 -7.34 -0.10
N HIS A 65 -10.65 -6.38 -0.92
CA HIS A 65 -11.50 -5.72 -1.90
C HIS A 65 -11.47 -6.39 -3.29
N LYS A 66 -11.59 -7.72 -3.32
CA LYS A 66 -11.36 -8.54 -4.52
C LYS A 66 -12.59 -8.92 -5.35
N LYS A 67 -13.79 -8.51 -4.93
CA LYS A 67 -15.03 -8.81 -5.66
C LYS A 67 -14.98 -8.21 -7.07
N LYS A 68 -15.28 -9.02 -8.09
CA LYS A 68 -15.25 -8.64 -9.53
C LYS A 68 -13.88 -8.10 -9.99
N VAL A 69 -12.79 -8.48 -9.32
CA VAL A 69 -11.43 -8.15 -9.76
C VAL A 69 -10.87 -9.32 -10.56
N GLY A 70 -10.35 -9.04 -11.75
CA GLY A 70 -9.77 -10.07 -12.62
C GLY A 70 -8.54 -10.73 -12.00
N HIS A 71 -8.38 -12.02 -12.28
CA HIS A 71 -7.19 -12.76 -11.87
C HIS A 71 -5.95 -12.27 -12.63
N ARG A 72 -4.79 -12.34 -11.98
CA ARG A 72 -3.51 -11.92 -12.56
C ARG A 72 -2.44 -12.96 -12.27
N ARG A 73 -1.58 -13.21 -13.27
CA ARG A 73 -0.39 -14.06 -13.10
C ARG A 73 0.68 -13.28 -12.32
N GLY A 74 1.52 -14.02 -11.57
CA GLY A 74 2.64 -13.43 -10.81
C GLY A 74 2.28 -12.92 -9.41
N LEU A 75 1.07 -13.18 -8.92
CA LEU A 75 0.68 -12.92 -7.54
C LEU A 75 0.94 -14.15 -6.68
N GLN A 76 1.58 -13.96 -5.52
CA GLN A 76 1.73 -15.00 -4.50
C GLN A 76 0.65 -14.83 -3.43
N LYS A 77 -0.04 -15.92 -3.10
CA LYS A 77 -1.10 -15.97 -2.08
C LYS A 77 -2.27 -14.99 -2.34
N ALA A 78 -2.50 -14.64 -3.61
CA ALA A 78 -3.66 -13.89 -4.07
C ALA A 78 -3.98 -14.29 -5.51
N ASP A 79 -5.26 -14.44 -5.79
CA ASP A 79 -5.86 -14.74 -7.09
C ASP A 79 -6.04 -13.47 -7.93
N ALA A 80 -6.52 -12.40 -7.29
CA ALA A 80 -6.89 -11.15 -7.92
C ALA A 80 -5.88 -10.02 -7.67
N GLY A 81 -5.67 -9.17 -8.66
CA GLY A 81 -4.84 -7.97 -8.51
C GLY A 81 -5.07 -6.90 -9.56
N ARG A 82 -4.62 -5.68 -9.24
CA ARG A 82 -4.75 -4.49 -10.10
C ARG A 82 -3.47 -3.68 -10.12
N TYR A 83 -3.42 -2.72 -11.03
CA TYR A 83 -2.45 -1.63 -11.03
C TYR A 83 -3.19 -0.35 -10.64
N PRO A 84 -3.36 -0.08 -9.33
CA PRO A 84 -3.93 1.18 -8.89
C PRO A 84 -2.98 2.31 -9.28
N ALA A 85 -3.49 3.28 -10.04
CA ALA A 85 -2.85 4.54 -10.36
C ALA A 85 -3.33 5.62 -9.38
#